data_AF-W6Y8U3-F1
#
_entry.id   AF-W6Y8U3-F1
#
_cell.length_a   1.000
_cell.length_b   1.000
_cell.length_c   1.000
_cell.angle_alpha   90.00
_cell.angle_beta   90.00
_cell.angle_gamma   90.00
#
_symmetry.space_group_name_H-M   'P 1'
#
loop_
_entity.id
_entity.type
_entity.pdbx_description
1 polymer ?
#
loop_
_entity_poly.entity_id
_entity_poly.type
_entity_poly.pdbx_seq_one_letter_code
_entity_poly.pdbx_strand_id
1 'polypeptide(L)'
;MPQKQNAILIQQEGRITLAVQAFHMGQFKSVRQAAATYSVRHQQVSRRLQGITFRPQAFPNCRKLTIPEKQTIVQYIPHLFDRICQPTL
;
A
#
# COMPACT_ATOMS: atom_id res chain seq x y z
N MET A 1 16.58 17.26 11.14
CA MET A 1 16.63 15.91 11.74
C MET A 1 15.57 15.00 11.10
N PRO A 2 15.90 14.25 10.03
CA PRO A 2 14.94 13.43 9.28
C PRO A 2 14.39 12.21 10.06
N GLN A 3 15.12 11.71 11.06
CA GLN A 3 14.73 10.52 11.85
C GLN A 3 13.48 10.75 12.72
N LYS A 4 13.34 11.94 13.33
CA LYS A 4 12.19 12.26 14.19
C LYS A 4 10.87 12.34 13.39
N GLN A 5 10.92 12.89 12.17
CA GLN A 5 9.73 12.97 11.30
C GLN A 5 9.24 11.58 10.87
N ASN A 6 10.17 10.67 10.53
CA ASN A 6 9.81 9.31 10.17
C ASN A 6 9.12 8.55 11.31
N ALA A 7 9.62 8.71 12.55
CA ALA A 7 9.00 8.09 13.72
C ALA A 7 7.55 8.57 13.94
N ILE A 8 7.29 9.86 13.78
CA ILE A 8 5.94 10.45 13.89
C ILE A 8 5.02 9.88 12.81
N LEU A 9 5.50 9.77 11.57
CA LEU A 9 4.71 9.21 10.47
C LEU A 9 4.38 7.73 10.70
N ILE A 10 5.33 6.94 11.22
CA ILE A 10 5.11 5.53 11.56
C ILE A 10 4.07 5.38 12.67
N GLN A 11 4.14 6.21 13.72
CA GLN A 11 3.14 6.19 14.80
C GLN A 11 1.74 6.58 14.30
N GLN A 12 1.65 7.58 13.42
CA GLN A 12 0.39 7.97 12.80
C GLN A 12 -0.16 6.84 11.92
N GLU A 13 0.70 6.18 11.16
CA GLU A 13 0.33 5.03 10.34
C GLU A 13 -0.23 3.88 11.17
N GLY A 14 0.39 3.55 12.30
CA GLY A 14 -0.10 2.52 13.22
C GLY A 14 -1.53 2.80 13.72
N ARG A 15 -1.85 4.05 14.04
CA ARG A 15 -3.23 4.44 14.42
C ARG A 15 -4.22 4.28 13.28
N ILE A 16 -3.80 4.60 12.05
CA ILE A 16 -4.63 4.41 10.85
C ILE A 16 -4.90 2.92 10.64
N THR A 17 -3.89 2.05 10.77
CA THR A 17 -4.04 0.60 10.66
C THR A 17 -5.02 0.06 11.70
N LEU A 18 -4.94 0.52 12.95
CA LEU A 18 -5.91 0.14 14.00
C LEU A 18 -7.33 0.57 13.66
N ALA A 19 -7.51 1.80 13.14
CA ALA A 19 -8.82 2.29 12.72
C ALA A 19 -9.42 1.47 11.56
N VAL A 20 -8.57 1.06 10.61
CA VAL A 20 -8.95 0.18 9.49
C VAL A 20 -9.37 -1.20 10.00
N GLN A 21 -8.59 -1.80 10.91
CA GLN A 21 -8.90 -3.10 11.51
C GLN A 21 -10.22 -3.06 12.28
N ALA A 22 -10.41 -2.04 13.13
CA ALA A 22 -11.65 -1.87 13.89
C ALA A 22 -12.88 -1.71 12.98
N PHE A 23 -12.73 -1.00 11.86
CA PHE A 23 -13.78 -0.89 10.85
C PHE A 23 -14.08 -2.25 10.18
N HIS A 24 -13.07 -3.01 9.78
CA HIS A 24 -13.25 -4.35 9.21
C HIS A 24 -13.88 -5.34 10.19
N MET A 25 -13.57 -5.22 11.49
CA MET A 25 -14.17 -6.02 12.56
C MET A 25 -15.64 -5.63 12.86
N GLY A 26 -16.19 -4.62 12.18
CA GLY A 26 -17.57 -4.17 12.38
C GLY A 26 -17.79 -3.40 13.69
N GLN A 27 -16.73 -2.97 14.39
CA GLN A 27 -16.84 -2.19 15.63
C GLN A 27 -17.47 -0.82 15.39
N PHE A 28 -17.36 -0.29 14.16
CA PHE A 28 -17.89 0.99 13.76
C PHE A 28 -18.70 0.88 12.48
N LYS A 29 -19.86 1.54 12.45
CA LYS A 29 -20.74 1.59 11.27
C LYS A 29 -20.23 2.55 10.19
N SER A 30 -19.29 3.44 10.55
CA SER A 30 -18.75 4.43 9.61
C SER A 30 -17.25 4.61 9.79
N VAL A 31 -16.56 4.84 8.66
CA VAL A 31 -15.13 5.15 8.62
C VAL A 31 -14.83 6.44 9.40
N ARG A 32 -15.76 7.41 9.40
CA ARG A 32 -15.59 8.67 10.15
C ARG A 32 -15.57 8.46 11.66
N GLN A 33 -16.45 7.60 12.18
CA GLN A 33 -16.46 7.25 13.62
C GLN A 33 -15.17 6.53 14.02
N ALA A 34 -14.77 5.50 13.26
CA ALA A 34 -13.50 4.81 13.50
C ALA A 34 -12.32 5.81 13.50
N ALA A 35 -12.25 6.68 12.50
CA ALA A 35 -11.19 7.69 12.41
C ALA A 35 -11.18 8.66 13.59
N ALA A 36 -12.35 9.10 14.07
CA ALA A 36 -12.47 9.96 15.23
C ALA A 36 -11.98 9.28 16.51
N THR A 37 -12.35 8.01 16.75
CA THR A 37 -11.92 7.24 17.93
C THR A 37 -10.41 7.09 18.00
N TYR A 38 -9.75 6.85 16.87
CA TYR A 38 -8.29 6.71 16.81
C TYR A 38 -7.56 8.04 16.56
N SER A 39 -8.26 9.18 16.60
CA SER A 39 -7.69 10.52 16.39
C SER A 39 -6.89 10.65 15.08
N VAL A 40 -7.42 10.10 13.99
CA VAL A 40 -6.84 10.15 12.64
C VAL A 40 -7.79 10.81 11.65
N ARG A 41 -7.28 11.32 10.54
CA ARG A 41 -8.12 11.93 9.50
C ARG A 41 -8.85 10.83 8.73
N HIS A 42 -10.16 10.96 8.56
CA HIS A 42 -10.98 9.95 7.86
C HIS A 42 -10.45 9.63 6.44
N GLN A 43 -9.95 10.63 5.71
CA GLN A 43 -9.36 10.42 4.37
C GLN A 43 -8.18 9.45 4.38
N GLN A 44 -7.36 9.45 5.44
CA GLN A 44 -6.22 8.52 5.55
C GLN A 44 -6.70 7.08 5.74
N VAL A 45 -7.72 6.89 6.58
CA VAL A 45 -8.38 5.59 6.78
C VAL A 45 -9.02 5.10 5.48
N SER A 46 -9.79 5.95 4.79
CA SER A 46 -10.37 5.62 3.48
C SER A 46 -9.33 5.21 2.44
N ARG A 47 -8.19 5.93 2.37
CA ARG A 47 -7.09 5.57 1.47
C ARG A 47 -6.50 4.19 1.78
N ARG A 48 -6.39 3.81 3.07
CA ARG A 48 -5.94 2.46 3.45
C ARG A 48 -6.95 1.39 3.11
N LEU A 49 -8.24 1.66 3.29
CA LEU A 49 -9.30 0.76 2.83
C LEU A 49 -9.29 0.55 1.32
N GLN A 50 -8.87 1.56 0.55
CA GLN A 50 -8.67 1.47 -0.90
C GLN A 50 -7.35 0.79 -1.31
N GLY A 51 -6.55 0.29 -0.35
CA GLY A 51 -5.27 -0.37 -0.63
C GLY A 51 -4.12 0.57 -0.95
N ILE A 52 -4.27 1.89 -0.77
CA ILE A 52 -3.16 2.83 -0.98
C ILE A 52 -2.16 2.66 0.17
N THR A 53 -0.91 2.37 -0.15
CA THR A 53 0.14 2.08 0.84
C THR A 53 0.71 3.34 1.51
N PHE A 54 1.36 3.13 2.66
CA PHE A 54 2.08 4.18 3.38
C PHE A 54 3.25 4.69 2.55
N ARG A 55 3.33 6.03 2.38
CA ARG A 55 4.27 6.64 1.44
C ARG A 55 5.74 6.25 1.69
N PRO A 56 6.25 6.24 2.94
CA PRO A 56 7.61 5.79 3.22
C PRO A 56 7.90 4.31 2.90
N GLN A 57 6.87 3.46 2.82
CA GLN A 57 7.01 2.06 2.42
C GLN A 57 6.81 1.85 0.92
N ALA A 58 6.24 2.82 0.21
CA ALA A 58 6.05 2.74 -1.23
C ALA A 58 7.36 3.03 -1.97
N PHE A 59 7.58 2.34 -3.09
CA PHE A 59 8.68 2.67 -3.98
C PHE A 59 8.46 4.06 -4.59
N PRO A 60 9.53 4.88 -4.74
CA PRO A 60 9.42 6.14 -5.43
C PRO A 60 9.09 5.91 -6.90
N ASN A 61 8.20 6.74 -7.44
CA ASN A 61 7.89 6.73 -8.86
C ASN A 61 9.18 7.00 -9.66
N CYS A 62 9.30 6.36 -10.82
CA CYS A 62 10.44 6.52 -11.72
C CYS A 62 11.81 6.12 -11.11
N ARG A 63 11.83 5.30 -10.05
CA ARG A 63 13.08 4.72 -9.55
C ARG A 63 13.72 3.88 -10.66
N LYS A 64 15.03 4.05 -10.87
CA LYS A 64 15.79 3.14 -11.73
C LYS A 64 15.64 1.72 -11.18
N LEU A 65 15.26 0.80 -12.05
CA LEU A 65 15.24 -0.63 -11.74
C LEU A 65 16.66 -1.10 -11.42
N THR A 66 16.77 -1.98 -10.43
CA THR A 66 18.01 -2.68 -10.11
C THR A 66 18.36 -3.67 -11.22
N ILE A 67 19.64 -4.05 -11.32
CA ILE A 67 20.11 -5.04 -12.30
C ILE A 67 19.29 -6.35 -12.23
N PRO A 68 19.05 -6.96 -11.05
CA PRO A 68 18.25 -8.18 -10.98
C PRO A 68 16.80 -7.94 -11.42
N GLU A 69 16.16 -6.84 -11.00
CA GLU A 69 14.79 -6.51 -11.44
C GLU A 69 14.70 -6.43 -12.98
N LYS A 70 15.69 -5.82 -13.64
CA LYS A 70 15.74 -5.76 -15.11
C LYS A 70 15.91 -7.14 -15.73
N GLN A 71 16.82 -7.97 -15.22
CA GLN A 71 17.07 -9.31 -15.73
C GLN A 71 15.82 -10.19 -15.62
N THR A 72 15.12 -10.14 -14.49
CA THR A 72 13.86 -10.85 -14.29
C THR A 72 12.81 -10.44 -15.33
N ILE A 73 12.67 -9.14 -15.60
CA ILE A 73 11.70 -8.66 -16.61
C ILE A 73 12.07 -9.18 -18.01
N VAL A 74 13.35 -9.10 -18.41
CA VAL A 74 13.81 -9.57 -19.72
C VAL A 74 13.56 -11.07 -19.89
N GLN A 75 13.77 -11.87 -18.84
CA GLN A 75 13.50 -13.31 -18.87
C GLN A 75 11.99 -13.64 -18.86
N TYR A 76 11.19 -12.83 -18.16
CA TYR A 76 9.77 -13.11 -17.99
C TYR A 76 8.90 -12.75 -19.20
N ILE A 77 9.27 -11.73 -19.98
CA ILE A 77 8.49 -11.27 -21.14
C ILE A 77 8.28 -12.37 -22.20
N PRO A 78 9.32 -13.13 -22.63
CA PRO A 78 9.13 -14.24 -23.57
C PRO A 78 8.14 -15.29 -23.06
N HIS A 79 8.24 -15.68 -21.79
CA HIS A 79 7.32 -16.65 -21.17
C HIS A 79 5.87 -16.14 -21.12
N LEU A 80 5.67 -14.84 -20.88
CA LEU A 80 4.34 -14.23 -20.97
C LEU A 80 3.81 -14.26 -22.41
N PHE A 81 4.67 -13.93 -23.38
CA PHE A 81 4.32 -13.93 -24.79
C PHE A 81 3.90 -15.33 -25.25
N ASP A 82 4.69 -16.35 -24.91
CA ASP A 82 4.39 -17.74 -25.22
C ASP A 82 3.01 -18.15 -24.68
N ARG A 83 2.67 -17.77 -23.44
CA ARG A 83 1.37 -18.07 -22.81
C ARG A 83 0.20 -17.40 -23.50
N ILE A 84 0.35 -16.14 -23.91
CA ILE A 84 -0.72 -15.38 -24.57
C ILE A 84 -0.93 -15.91 -26.00
N CYS A 85 0.14 -16.38 -26.64
CA CYS A 85 0.13 -16.85 -28.01
C CYS A 85 -0.05 -18.37 -28.15
N GLN A 86 -0.35 -19.11 -27.06
CA GLN A 86 -0.73 -20.51 -27.19
C GLN A 86 -2.09 -20.60 -27.90
N PRO A 87 -2.22 -21.38 -28.98
CA PRO A 87 -3.50 -21.56 -29.64
C PRO A 87 -4.44 -22.31 -28.69
N THR A 88 -5.54 -21.68 -28.30
CA THR A 88 -6.70 -22.36 -27.74
C THR A 88 -7.25 -23.31 -28.80
N LEU A 89 -6.98 -24.61 -28.65
CA LEU A 89 -7.65 -25.70 -29.35
C LEU A 89 -8.90 -26.11 -28.57
#